data_AF-A0A963JVW2-F1
#
_entry.id   AF-A0A963JVW2-F1
#
_cell.length_a   1.000
_cell.length_b   1.000
_cell.length_c   1.000
_cell.angle_alpha   90.00
_cell.angle_beta   90.00
_cell.angle_gamma   90.00
#
_symmetry.space_group_name_H-M   'P 1'
#
loop_
_entity.id
_entity.type
_entity.pdbx_description
1 polymer ?
#
loop_
_entity_poly.entity_id
_entity_poly.type
_entity_poly.pdbx_seq_one_letter_code
_entity_poly.pdbx_strand_id
1 'polypeptide(L)'
;FQWGSKRTGPDLHRVGGKYSDEWHRIHLNNPRDVVPESNMPAYSWLEKSTLDPSDVTPRMKALRMVGVPYTDAQIAAAPDEIKGKTEMDALVAYLQGMGRALK
;
A
#
# COMPACT_ATOMS: atom_id res chain seq x y z
N PHE A 1 9.22 9.28 6.19
CA PHE A 1 8.05 9.70 6.99
C PHE A 1 6.93 10.06 6.03
N GLN A 2 5.66 9.87 6.39
CA GLN A 2 4.49 10.15 5.52
C GLN A 2 3.47 11.08 6.22
N TRP A 3 3.95 12.04 7.01
CA TRP A 3 3.07 13.00 7.68
C TRP A 3 2.56 14.03 6.67
N GLY A 4 1.24 14.20 6.63
CA GLY A 4 0.62 15.19 5.74
C GLY A 4 0.78 16.60 6.28
N SER A 5 0.97 17.56 5.37
CA SER A 5 0.90 19.01 5.66
C SER A 5 -0.44 19.62 5.23
N LYS A 6 -1.30 18.86 4.53
CA LYS A 6 -2.62 19.26 4.04
C LYS A 6 -3.58 18.07 4.05
N ARG A 7 -4.88 18.35 4.15
CA ARG A 7 -5.97 17.37 4.05
C ARG A 7 -6.98 17.78 2.97
N THR A 8 -6.75 17.34 1.74
CA THR A 8 -7.77 17.39 0.68
C THR A 8 -8.76 16.23 0.85
N GLY A 9 -8.24 15.05 1.18
CA GLY A 9 -9.01 13.92 1.70
C GLY A 9 -8.76 13.70 3.20
N PRO A 10 -9.39 12.68 3.81
CA PRO A 10 -9.21 12.34 5.21
C PRO A 10 -7.78 11.90 5.56
N ASP A 11 -7.48 11.92 6.86
CA ASP A 11 -6.23 11.38 7.40
C ASP A 11 -6.18 9.84 7.29
N LEU A 12 -5.03 9.29 6.91
CA LEU A 12 -4.82 7.85 6.70
C LEU A 12 -4.11 7.14 7.85
N HIS A 13 -3.65 7.86 8.89
CA HIS A 13 -2.78 7.32 9.93
C HIS A 13 -3.37 6.08 10.64
N ARG A 14 -4.70 5.96 10.70
CA ARG A 14 -5.42 4.85 11.37
C ARG A 14 -6.48 4.19 10.49
N VAL A 15 -6.25 4.12 9.17
CA VAL A 15 -7.21 3.50 8.25
C VAL A 15 -7.15 1.96 8.28
N GLY A 16 -6.07 1.37 8.81
CA GLY A 16 -5.88 -0.08 8.83
C GLY A 16 -7.02 -0.83 9.54
N GLY A 17 -7.77 -1.63 8.78
CA GLY A 17 -8.92 -2.42 9.27
C GLY A 17 -10.21 -1.63 9.46
N LYS A 18 -10.25 -0.36 9.07
CA LYS A 18 -11.48 0.44 9.08
C LYS A 18 -12.41 0.08 7.92
N TYR A 19 -11.83 -0.24 6.77
CA TYR A 19 -12.53 -0.66 5.55
C TYR A 19 -12.02 -2.02 5.08
N SER A 20 -12.84 -2.77 4.35
CA SER A 20 -12.42 -4.03 3.74
C SER A 20 -11.47 -3.81 2.57
N ASP A 21 -10.70 -4.82 2.21
CA ASP A 21 -9.84 -4.80 1.03
C ASP A 21 -10.64 -4.52 -0.24
N GLU A 22 -11.84 -5.11 -0.34
CA GLU A 22 -12.75 -4.88 -1.47
C GLU A 22 -13.21 -3.43 -1.55
N TRP A 23 -13.57 -2.81 -0.41
CA TRP A 23 -13.91 -1.39 -0.40
C TRP A 23 -12.74 -0.54 -0.89
N HIS A 24 -11.50 -0.86 -0.47
CA HIS A 24 -10.31 -0.15 -0.94
C HIS A 24 -10.11 -0.32 -2.45
N ARG A 25 -10.31 -1.53 -3.02
CA ARG A 25 -10.22 -1.76 -4.46
C ARG A 25 -11.23 -0.94 -5.24
N ILE A 26 -12.51 -1.01 -4.86
CA ILE A 26 -13.57 -0.24 -5.52
C ILE A 26 -13.28 1.26 -5.41
N HIS A 27 -12.95 1.75 -4.21
CA HIS A 27 -12.67 3.16 -3.98
C HIS A 27 -11.44 3.64 -4.76
N LEU A 28 -10.37 2.84 -4.87
CA LEU A 28 -9.19 3.23 -5.65
C LEU A 28 -9.46 3.15 -7.16
N ASN A 29 -10.24 2.17 -7.62
CA ASN A 29 -10.59 2.04 -9.03
C ASN A 29 -11.46 3.22 -9.49
N ASN A 30 -12.49 3.56 -8.72
CA ASN A 30 -13.27 4.78 -8.91
C ASN A 30 -13.91 5.24 -7.57
N PRO A 31 -13.36 6.29 -6.93
CA PRO A 31 -13.83 6.75 -5.63
C PRO A 31 -15.32 7.12 -5.58
N ARG A 32 -15.87 7.55 -6.72
CA ARG A 32 -17.25 8.02 -6.86
C ARG A 32 -18.28 6.90 -6.79
N ASP A 33 -17.86 5.63 -6.93
CA ASP A 33 -18.77 4.49 -6.85
C ASP A 33 -19.19 4.17 -5.42
N VAL A 34 -18.38 4.53 -4.43
CA VAL A 34 -18.67 4.32 -3.00
C VAL A 34 -18.77 5.63 -2.21
N VAL A 35 -18.26 6.74 -2.74
CA VAL A 35 -18.37 8.09 -2.19
C VAL A 35 -18.67 9.06 -3.35
N PRO A 36 -19.95 9.26 -3.72
CA PRO A 36 -20.34 10.01 -4.93
C PRO A 36 -19.74 11.42 -5.05
N GLU A 37 -19.57 12.10 -3.93
CA GLU A 37 -19.01 13.46 -3.83
C GLU A 37 -17.47 13.50 -3.78
N SER A 38 -16.80 12.35 -3.90
CA SER A 38 -15.34 12.28 -3.78
C SER A 38 -14.64 13.11 -4.85
N ASN A 39 -13.70 13.95 -4.41
CA ASN A 39 -12.79 14.68 -5.28
C ASN A 39 -11.51 13.89 -5.59
N MET A 40 -11.34 12.70 -5.02
CA MET A 40 -10.17 11.85 -5.25
C MET A 40 -10.12 11.40 -6.72
N PRO A 41 -8.95 11.41 -7.37
CA PRO A 41 -8.78 10.83 -8.70
C PRO A 41 -9.05 9.32 -8.70
N ALA A 42 -9.47 8.78 -9.84
CA ALA A 42 -9.52 7.34 -10.07
C ALA A 42 -8.10 6.81 -10.35
N TYR A 43 -7.75 5.66 -9.77
CA TYR A 43 -6.46 4.98 -9.88
C TYR A 43 -6.60 3.58 -10.52
N SER A 44 -7.49 3.44 -11.50
CA SER A 44 -7.86 2.15 -12.13
C SER A 44 -6.70 1.40 -12.81
N TRP A 45 -5.60 2.08 -13.14
CA TRP A 45 -4.41 1.43 -13.71
C TRP A 45 -3.72 0.50 -12.70
N LEU A 46 -3.89 0.71 -11.40
CA LEU A 46 -3.25 -0.11 -10.35
C LEU A 46 -3.65 -1.59 -10.43
N GLU A 47 -4.83 -1.90 -10.98
CA GLU A 47 -5.28 -3.28 -11.21
C GLU A 47 -4.52 -3.96 -12.37
N LYS A 48 -3.97 -3.17 -13.28
CA LYS A 48 -3.29 -3.66 -14.50
C LYS A 48 -1.77 -3.64 -14.35
N SER A 49 -1.24 -2.78 -13.49
CA SER A 49 0.19 -2.71 -13.18
C SER A 49 0.60 -3.88 -12.28
N THR A 50 1.44 -4.77 -12.78
CA THR A 50 2.06 -5.84 -11.97
C THR A 50 3.31 -5.33 -11.28
N LEU A 51 3.56 -5.80 -10.05
CA LEU A 51 4.81 -5.52 -9.35
C LEU A 51 5.98 -6.20 -10.05
N ASP A 52 7.13 -5.52 -10.07
CA ASP A 52 8.41 -6.10 -10.46
C ASP A 52 9.01 -6.83 -9.25
N PRO A 53 9.26 -8.15 -9.30
CA PRO A 53 9.91 -8.85 -8.18
C PRO A 53 11.40 -8.51 -8.05
N SER A 54 12.04 -7.95 -9.08
CA SER A 54 13.48 -7.77 -9.12
C SER A 54 13.97 -6.57 -8.27
N ASP A 55 13.08 -5.61 -7.99
CA ASP A 55 13.43 -4.36 -7.31
C ASP A 55 13.12 -4.36 -5.79
N VAL A 56 12.40 -5.35 -5.27
CA VAL A 56 12.09 -5.44 -3.82
C VAL A 56 13.34 -5.74 -2.97
N THR A 57 14.20 -6.65 -3.43
CA THR A 57 15.43 -7.03 -2.74
C THR A 57 16.39 -5.84 -2.52
N PRO A 58 16.75 -5.05 -3.56
CA PRO A 58 17.60 -3.88 -3.34
C PRO A 58 16.96 -2.83 -2.43
N ARG A 59 15.63 -2.63 -2.50
CA ARG A 59 14.90 -1.71 -1.61
C ARG A 59 14.96 -2.15 -0.15
N MET A 60 14.72 -3.42 0.14
CA MET A 60 14.79 -3.94 1.52
C MET A 60 16.21 -3.87 2.08
N LYS A 61 17.24 -4.14 1.26
CA LYS A 61 18.65 -3.96 1.67
C LYS A 61 18.96 -2.49 1.99
N ALA A 62 18.49 -1.56 1.17
CA ALA A 62 18.65 -0.12 1.43
C ALA A 62 17.93 0.31 2.72
N LEU A 63 16.71 -0.17 2.97
CA LEU A 63 15.99 0.05 4.23
C LEU A 63 16.74 -0.52 5.43
N ARG A 64 17.38 -1.68 5.28
CA ARG A 64 18.23 -2.26 6.32
C ARG A 64 19.44 -1.38 6.64
N MET A 65 20.07 -0.78 5.62
CA MET A 65 21.20 0.13 5.81
C MET A 65 20.82 1.36 6.63
N VAL A 66 19.56 1.82 6.56
CA VAL A 66 19.06 2.95 7.36
C VAL A 66 18.36 2.52 8.66
N GLY A 67 18.55 1.26 9.08
CA GLY A 67 18.18 0.78 10.41
C GLY A 67 16.86 -0.01 10.50
N VAL A 68 16.19 -0.30 9.39
CA VAL A 68 15.01 -1.19 9.41
C VAL A 68 15.48 -2.64 9.62
N PRO A 69 14.99 -3.36 10.64
CA PRO A 69 15.56 -4.65 11.04
C PRO A 69 15.08 -5.84 10.18
N TYR A 70 15.28 -5.77 8.85
CA TYR A 70 15.00 -6.89 7.96
C TYR A 70 16.04 -8.01 8.11
N THR A 71 15.55 -9.24 8.27
CA THR A 71 16.39 -10.46 8.26
C THR A 71 16.74 -10.90 6.84
N ASP A 72 17.82 -11.67 6.68
CA ASP A 72 18.19 -12.22 5.37
C ASP A 72 17.09 -13.15 4.81
N ALA A 73 16.40 -13.89 5.68
CA ALA A 73 15.28 -14.75 5.30
C ALA A 73 14.12 -13.94 4.70
N GLN A 74 13.75 -12.80 5.32
CA GLN A 74 12.72 -11.91 4.78
C GLN A 74 13.13 -11.31 3.43
N ILE A 75 14.39 -10.89 3.29
CA ILE A 75 14.89 -10.34 2.02
C ILE A 75 14.89 -11.39 0.92
N ALA A 76 15.26 -12.64 1.24
CA ALA A 76 15.29 -13.74 0.28
C ALA A 76 13.89 -14.18 -0.17
N ALA A 77 12.90 -14.16 0.72
CA ALA A 77 11.52 -14.57 0.42
C ALA A 77 10.71 -13.50 -0.35
N ALA A 78 11.06 -12.21 -0.20
CA ALA A 78 10.26 -11.10 -0.70
C ALA A 78 9.91 -11.14 -2.20
N PRO A 79 10.81 -11.52 -3.14
CA PRO A 79 10.47 -11.60 -4.56
C PRO A 79 9.33 -12.59 -4.84
N ASP A 80 9.33 -13.74 -4.17
CA ASP A 80 8.29 -14.76 -4.33
C ASP A 80 6.97 -14.32 -3.70
N GLU A 81 7.02 -13.59 -2.57
CA GLU A 81 5.81 -13.08 -1.91
C GLU A 81 5.05 -12.04 -2.73
N ILE A 82 5.73 -11.28 -3.59
CA ILE A 82 5.10 -10.24 -4.41
C ILE A 82 4.87 -10.66 -5.86
N LYS A 83 5.36 -11.85 -6.25
CA LYS A 83 5.23 -12.36 -7.60
C LYS A 83 3.77 -12.48 -8.01
N GLY A 84 3.44 -11.89 -9.16
CA GLY A 84 2.08 -11.92 -9.72
C GLY A 84 1.07 -11.01 -9.01
N LYS A 85 1.48 -10.26 -7.98
CA LYS A 85 0.65 -9.24 -7.35
C LYS A 85 0.66 -7.96 -8.17
N THR A 86 -0.43 -7.23 -8.10
CA THR A 86 -0.63 -5.92 -8.73
C THR A 86 -0.21 -4.79 -7.80
N GLU A 87 -0.03 -3.59 -8.34
CA GLU A 87 0.15 -2.38 -7.54
C GLU A 87 -1.07 -2.12 -6.64
N MET A 88 -2.28 -2.49 -7.09
CA MET A 88 -3.50 -2.45 -6.27
C MET A 88 -3.35 -3.32 -5.02
N ASP A 89 -2.88 -4.56 -5.17
CA ASP A 89 -2.68 -5.48 -4.04
C ASP A 89 -1.68 -4.90 -3.02
N ALA A 90 -0.57 -4.34 -3.51
CA ALA A 90 0.44 -3.72 -2.65
C ALA A 90 -0.11 -2.49 -1.91
N LEU A 91 -0.85 -1.61 -2.59
CA LEU A 91 -1.39 -0.40 -1.99
C LEU A 91 -2.45 -0.73 -0.93
N VAL A 92 -3.33 -1.70 -1.20
CA VAL A 92 -4.31 -2.17 -0.21
C VAL A 92 -3.59 -2.76 1.00
N ALA A 93 -2.59 -3.62 0.81
CA ALA A 93 -1.80 -4.19 1.91
C ALA A 93 -1.13 -3.09 2.76
N TYR A 94 -0.58 -2.06 2.12
CA TYR A 94 0.00 -0.90 2.81
C TYR A 94 -1.04 -0.15 3.65
N LEU A 95 -2.20 0.19 3.07
CA LEU A 95 -3.29 0.89 3.76
C LEU A 95 -3.82 0.08 4.95
N GLN A 96 -3.93 -1.25 4.80
CA GLN A 96 -4.35 -2.13 5.87
C GLN A 96 -3.37 -2.18 7.06
N GLY A 97 -2.08 -1.93 6.83
CA GLY A 97 -1.08 -1.86 7.89
C GLY A 97 -1.11 -0.55 8.70
N MET A 98 -1.70 0.52 8.15
CA MET A 98 -1.64 1.87 8.72
C MET A 98 -2.25 1.96 10.13
N GLY A 99 -1.43 2.33 11.11
CA GLY A 99 -1.85 2.60 12.48
C GLY A 99 -2.13 1.35 13.33
N ARG A 100 -1.87 0.14 12.81
CA ARG A 100 -2.09 -1.10 13.57
C ARG A 100 -1.01 -1.41 14.61
N ALA A 101 0.22 -0.92 14.44
CA ALA A 101 1.32 -1.14 15.39
C ALA A 101 1.12 -0.43 16.75
N LEU A 102 0.13 0.46 16.86
CA LEU A 102 -0.19 1.21 18.09
C LEU A 102 -1.38 0.62 18.87
N LYS A 103 -1.94 -0.51 18.41
CA LYS A 103 -3.04 -1.22 19.09
C LYS A 103 -2.52 -2.40 19.89
#